data_AF-A0A6N4SUI3-F1
#
_entry.id   AF-A0A6N4SUI3-F1
#
_cell.length_a   1.000
_cell.length_b   1.000
_cell.length_c   1.000
_cell.angle_alpha   90.00
_cell.angle_beta   90.00
_cell.angle_gamma   90.00
#
_symmetry.space_group_name_H-M   'P 1'
#
loop_
_entity.id
_entity.type
_entity.pdbx_description
1 polymer ?
#
loop_
_entity_poly.entity_id
_entity_poly.type
_entity_poly.pdbx_seq_one_letter_code
_entity_poly.pdbx_strand_id
1 'polypeptide(L)'
;MKKTFRFFPVILLVFIFSQACHAQVNEYFLGVFSNQANTIKFTIGAYPNTVNQSKRNDGSIYSAMRIAIVNNEHAEPIVWSDYKIYILLKDGTLFYNFLTNATTGEYACKYTVEPGSTHLQLVCFEKIFTGTDVEKIWLSFSDSQFLPLIIYKDEVKPEQDVTSGSTPSKKPLKK
;
A
#
# COMPACT_ATOMS: atom_id res chain seq x y z
N MET A 1 47.82 -50.19 1.03
CA MET A 1 46.44 -49.73 1.34
C MET A 1 46.51 -48.34 1.96
N LYS A 2 45.79 -47.35 1.42
CA LYS A 2 45.23 -46.20 2.16
C LYS A 2 44.37 -45.37 1.19
N LYS A 3 43.05 -45.54 1.29
CA LYS A 3 42.05 -44.76 0.55
C LYS A 3 41.97 -43.39 1.22
N THR A 4 42.27 -42.31 0.49
CA THR A 4 42.04 -40.94 0.96
C THR A 4 40.63 -40.51 0.61
N PHE A 5 39.82 -40.31 1.65
CA PHE A 5 38.43 -39.91 1.62
C PHE A 5 38.35 -38.43 1.17
N ARG A 6 37.79 -38.16 -0.02
CA ARG A 6 37.43 -36.82 -0.48
C ARG A 6 35.93 -36.59 -0.25
N PHE A 7 35.56 -36.10 0.93
CA PHE A 7 34.19 -35.68 1.25
C PHE A 7 34.20 -34.31 1.92
N PHE A 8 34.62 -33.26 1.18
CA PHE A 8 34.62 -31.90 1.71
C PHE A 8 34.11 -30.76 0.78
N PRO A 9 33.54 -30.96 -0.43
CA PRO A 9 33.02 -29.82 -1.19
C PRO A 9 31.51 -29.56 -1.01
N VAL A 10 30.74 -30.42 -0.31
CA VAL A 10 29.27 -30.31 -0.29
C VAL A 10 28.76 -29.31 0.76
N ILE A 11 29.48 -29.11 1.86
CA ILE A 11 29.02 -28.24 2.96
C ILE A 11 29.14 -26.74 2.62
N LEU A 12 30.01 -26.36 1.69
CA LEU A 12 30.19 -24.96 1.31
C LEU A 12 29.09 -24.43 0.37
N LEU A 13 28.38 -25.31 -0.35
CA LEU A 13 27.35 -24.88 -1.30
C LEU A 13 26.02 -24.50 -0.63
N VAL A 14 25.77 -24.98 0.59
CA VAL A 14 24.51 -24.72 1.32
C VAL A 14 24.49 -23.32 1.96
N PHE A 15 25.66 -22.74 2.24
CA PHE A 15 25.75 -21.39 2.82
C PHE A 15 25.53 -20.25 1.81
N ILE A 16 25.56 -20.52 0.50
CA ILE A 16 25.40 -19.48 -0.53
C ILE A 16 23.91 -19.20 -0.82
N PHE A 17 23.01 -20.15 -0.53
CA PHE A 17 21.55 -19.97 -0.70
C PHE A 17 20.84 -19.35 0.51
N SER A 18 21.56 -19.00 1.57
CA SER A 18 20.98 -18.38 2.77
C SER A 18 20.77 -16.86 2.63
N GLN A 19 20.99 -16.28 1.46
CA GLN A 19 20.83 -14.84 1.25
C GLN A 19 19.34 -14.47 1.21
N ALA A 20 18.90 -14.00 2.38
CA ALA A 20 17.91 -12.96 2.59
C ALA A 20 16.54 -13.15 1.93
N CYS A 21 15.67 -13.89 2.62
CA CYS A 21 14.27 -13.48 2.69
C CYS A 21 14.23 -12.10 3.38
N HIS A 22 14.40 -11.02 2.62
CA HIS A 22 14.06 -9.69 3.11
C HIS A 22 12.54 -9.69 3.31
N ALA A 23 12.10 -9.57 4.56
CA ALA A 23 10.71 -9.30 4.85
C ALA A 23 10.28 -8.10 4.01
N GLN A 24 9.24 -8.28 3.19
CA GLN A 24 8.68 -7.21 2.38
C GLN A 24 8.05 -6.20 3.34
N VAL A 25 8.76 -5.10 3.58
CA VAL A 25 8.22 -3.97 4.32
C VAL A 25 7.25 -3.25 3.38
N ASN A 26 5.96 -3.33 3.68
CA ASN A 26 4.97 -2.53 2.98
C ASN A 26 4.97 -1.14 3.61
N GLU A 27 5.61 -0.18 2.94
CA GLU A 27 5.53 1.22 3.31
C GLU A 27 4.24 1.82 2.73
N TYR A 28 3.44 2.47 3.59
CA TYR A 28 2.28 3.25 3.18
C TYR A 28 2.27 4.58 3.94
N PHE A 29 1.56 5.54 3.37
CA PHE A 29 1.43 6.89 3.90
C PHE A 29 0.04 7.06 4.47
N LEU A 30 -0.07 7.41 5.75
CA LEU A 30 -1.35 7.53 6.46
C LEU A 30 -1.61 8.97 6.89
N GLY A 31 -2.81 9.46 6.66
CA GLY A 31 -3.31 10.73 7.20
C GLY A 31 -4.59 10.50 7.99
N VAL A 32 -4.67 11.06 9.19
CA VAL A 32 -5.88 11.03 10.03
C VAL A 32 -6.40 12.45 10.17
N PHE A 33 -7.66 12.67 9.78
CA PHE A 33 -8.26 14.00 9.77
C PHE A 33 -9.43 14.06 10.74
N SER A 34 -9.34 14.99 11.69
CA SER A 34 -10.39 15.24 12.67
C SER A 34 -11.26 16.42 12.25
N ASN A 35 -12.50 16.46 12.74
CA ASN A 35 -13.36 17.65 12.65
C ASN A 35 -13.00 18.67 13.74
N GLN A 36 -13.71 19.81 13.76
CA GLN A 36 -13.52 20.86 14.77
C GLN A 36 -13.87 20.42 16.20
N ALA A 37 -14.60 19.32 16.36
CA ALA A 37 -14.91 18.70 17.64
C ALA A 37 -13.84 17.67 18.09
N ASN A 38 -12.69 17.61 17.38
CA ASN A 38 -11.60 16.67 17.62
C ASN A 38 -11.97 15.18 17.52
N THR A 39 -13.08 14.84 16.87
CA THR A 39 -13.38 13.46 16.52
C THR A 39 -12.81 13.13 15.14
N ILE A 40 -12.27 11.92 14.98
CA ILE A 40 -11.70 11.49 13.69
C ILE A 40 -12.83 11.44 12.67
N LYS A 41 -12.75 12.32 11.68
CA LYS A 41 -13.67 12.38 10.55
C LYS A 41 -13.36 11.24 9.59
N PHE A 42 -12.10 11.10 9.18
CA PHE A 42 -11.69 10.05 8.26
C PHE A 42 -10.18 9.81 8.26
N THR A 43 -9.81 8.68 7.68
CA THR A 43 -8.42 8.28 7.46
C THR A 43 -8.17 8.08 5.98
N ILE A 44 -7.02 8.55 5.47
CA ILE A 44 -6.51 8.23 4.14
C ILE A 44 -5.26 7.35 4.26
N GLY A 45 -5.20 6.29 3.46
CA GLY A 45 -3.98 5.54 3.20
C GLY A 45 -3.56 5.71 1.74
N ALA A 46 -2.29 5.99 1.47
CA ALA A 46 -1.71 5.98 0.13
C ALA A 46 -0.64 4.90 0.03
N TYR A 47 -0.66 4.13 -1.06
CA TYR A 47 0.08 2.88 -1.19
C TYR A 47 1.04 2.90 -2.38
N PRO A 48 2.28 3.42 -2.22
CA PRO A 48 3.27 3.49 -3.31
C PRO A 48 3.61 2.13 -3.94
N ASN A 49 3.54 1.04 -3.18
CA ASN A 49 3.75 -0.32 -3.69
C ASN A 49 2.71 -0.76 -4.74
N THR A 50 1.61 -0.02 -4.90
CA THR A 50 0.57 -0.27 -5.92
C THR A 50 0.76 0.55 -7.19
N VAL A 51 1.84 1.33 -7.30
CA VAL A 51 2.09 2.15 -8.49
C VAL A 51 2.24 1.26 -9.72
N ASN A 52 1.35 1.48 -10.69
CA ASN A 52 1.34 0.79 -11.98
C ASN A 52 1.31 1.81 -13.12
N GLN A 53 1.88 1.44 -14.26
CA GLN A 53 1.83 2.26 -15.47
C GLN A 53 0.69 1.80 -16.36
N SER A 54 0.00 2.74 -16.99
CA SER A 54 -1.11 2.48 -17.90
C SER A 54 -1.03 3.40 -19.11
N LYS A 55 -1.68 3.00 -20.20
CA LYS A 55 -1.65 3.72 -21.48
C LYS A 55 -3.00 4.35 -21.74
N ARG A 56 -3.00 5.61 -22.16
CA ARG A 56 -4.17 6.36 -22.62
C ARG A 56 -4.51 5.99 -24.07
N ASN A 57 -5.72 6.38 -24.50
CA ASN A 57 -6.18 6.18 -25.87
C ASN A 57 -5.33 6.90 -26.92
N ASP A 58 -4.74 8.06 -26.57
CA ASP A 58 -3.81 8.82 -27.43
C ASP A 58 -2.39 8.22 -27.46
N GLY A 59 -2.16 7.15 -26.69
CA GLY A 59 -0.91 6.45 -26.59
C GLY A 59 0.05 6.97 -25.53
N SER A 60 -0.27 8.06 -24.82
CA SER A 60 0.54 8.54 -23.71
C SER A 60 0.49 7.57 -22.52
N ILE A 61 1.56 7.51 -21.72
CA ILE A 61 1.64 6.66 -20.53
C ILE A 61 1.41 7.54 -19.30
N TYR A 62 0.76 6.99 -18.28
CA TYR A 62 0.58 7.62 -16.97
C TYR A 62 0.83 6.59 -15.86
N SER A 63 1.15 7.07 -14.65
CA SER A 63 1.22 6.23 -13.45
C SER A 63 -0.10 6.33 -12.67
N ALA A 64 -0.55 5.21 -12.10
CA ALA A 64 -1.69 5.14 -11.19
C ALA A 64 -1.27 4.52 -9.86
N MET A 65 -1.72 5.12 -8.76
CA MET A 65 -1.45 4.64 -7.39
C MET A 65 -2.76 4.49 -6.63
N ARG A 66 -2.89 3.46 -5.81
CA ARG A 66 -4.07 3.27 -4.97
C ARG A 66 -4.00 4.15 -3.73
N ILE A 67 -5.14 4.74 -3.39
CA ILE A 67 -5.45 5.29 -2.08
C ILE A 67 -6.69 4.61 -1.51
N ALA A 68 -6.81 4.61 -0.19
CA ALA A 68 -7.99 4.19 0.54
C ALA A 68 -8.50 5.35 1.38
N ILE A 69 -9.80 5.66 1.27
CA ILE A 69 -10.50 6.60 2.14
C ILE A 69 -11.40 5.80 3.06
N VAL A 70 -11.12 5.84 4.36
CA VAL A 70 -11.89 5.12 5.39
C VAL A 70 -12.70 6.14 6.18
N ASN A 71 -14.03 6.03 6.10
CA ASN A 71 -14.93 6.82 6.92
C ASN A 71 -15.27 6.05 8.19
N ASN A 72 -15.12 6.69 9.35
CA ASN A 72 -15.45 6.05 10.62
C ASN A 72 -16.95 5.80 10.75
N GLU A 73 -17.33 4.76 11.50
CA GLU A 73 -18.73 4.31 11.64
C GLU A 73 -19.69 5.36 12.22
N HIS A 74 -19.16 6.31 13.00
CA HIS A 74 -19.95 7.35 13.67
C HIS A 74 -19.61 8.76 13.17
N ALA A 75 -18.96 8.88 12.01
CA ALA A 75 -18.66 10.16 11.37
C ALA A 75 -19.78 10.57 10.40
N GLU A 76 -19.74 11.82 9.94
CA GLU A 76 -20.59 12.29 8.84
C GLU A 76 -20.10 11.72 7.49
N PRO A 77 -20.98 11.58 6.48
CA PRO A 77 -20.56 11.24 5.12
C PRO A 77 -19.46 12.18 4.60
N ILE A 78 -18.47 11.60 3.93
CA ILE A 78 -17.36 12.37 3.35
C ILE A 78 -17.67 12.62 1.89
N VAL A 79 -17.90 13.89 1.53
CA VAL A 79 -17.92 14.31 0.14
C VAL A 79 -16.47 14.45 -0.35
N TRP A 80 -16.04 13.50 -1.18
CA TRP A 80 -14.74 13.51 -1.82
C TRP A 80 -14.87 14.18 -3.19
N SER A 81 -14.11 15.26 -3.40
CA SER A 81 -14.25 16.05 -4.63
C SER A 81 -12.92 16.65 -5.05
N ASP A 82 -12.38 16.18 -6.18
CA ASP A 82 -11.27 16.80 -6.92
C ASP A 82 -10.03 17.13 -6.07
N TYR A 83 -9.85 16.46 -4.92
CA TYR A 83 -8.72 16.70 -4.04
C TYR A 83 -7.43 16.22 -4.68
N LYS A 84 -6.35 16.95 -4.37
CA LYS A 84 -5.02 16.69 -4.95
C LYS A 84 -4.17 15.89 -3.99
N ILE A 85 -3.59 14.82 -4.49
CA ILE A 85 -2.52 14.05 -3.85
C ILE A 85 -1.20 14.52 -4.44
N TYR A 86 -0.40 15.21 -3.64
CA TYR A 86 0.94 15.65 -4.01
C TYR A 86 1.96 14.58 -3.65
N ILE A 87 2.91 14.32 -4.55
CA ILE A 87 4.02 13.39 -4.36
C ILE A 87 5.32 14.16 -4.57
N LEU A 88 6.21 14.07 -3.58
CA LEU A 88 7.62 14.44 -3.72
C LEU A 88 8.42 13.16 -3.94
N LEU A 89 9.19 13.11 -5.01
CA LEU A 89 10.17 12.06 -5.24
C LEU A 89 11.49 12.38 -4.55
N LYS A 90 12.29 11.35 -4.31
CA LYS A 90 13.65 11.46 -3.75
C LYS A 90 14.60 12.32 -4.59
N ASP A 91 14.29 12.55 -5.87
CA ASP A 91 15.05 13.44 -6.75
C ASP A 91 14.66 14.94 -6.60
N GLY A 92 13.71 15.26 -5.72
CA GLY A 92 13.20 16.61 -5.49
C GLY A 92 12.04 17.02 -6.40
N THR A 93 11.61 16.16 -7.34
CA THR A 93 10.45 16.45 -8.20
C THR A 93 9.16 16.41 -7.39
N LEU A 94 8.41 17.51 -7.43
CA LEU A 94 7.07 17.62 -6.84
C LEU A 94 6.01 17.65 -7.95
N PHE A 95 5.01 16.80 -7.85
CA PHE A 95 3.86 16.78 -8.77
C PHE A 95 2.58 16.31 -8.04
N TYR A 96 1.44 16.37 -8.72
CA TYR A 96 0.15 15.94 -8.18
C TYR A 96 -0.69 15.21 -9.24
N ASN A 97 -1.76 14.55 -8.81
CA ASN A 97 -2.62 13.78 -9.71
C ASN A 97 -3.44 14.66 -10.65
N PHE A 98 -3.75 14.16 -11.84
CA PHE A 98 -4.80 14.72 -12.68
C PHE A 98 -6.16 14.06 -12.34
N LEU A 99 -7.24 14.72 -12.76
CA LEU A 99 -8.60 14.22 -12.58
C LEU A 99 -9.02 13.37 -13.78
N THR A 100 -9.65 12.23 -13.52
CA THR A 100 -10.26 11.42 -14.58
C THR A 100 -11.70 11.87 -14.82
N ASN A 101 -12.23 11.55 -16.00
CA ASN A 101 -13.65 11.75 -16.32
C ASN A 101 -14.54 10.60 -15.83
N ALA A 102 -14.01 9.63 -15.09
CA ALA A 102 -14.79 8.51 -14.59
C ALA A 102 -15.78 8.99 -13.53
N THR A 103 -17.04 8.58 -13.65
CA THR A 103 -18.11 8.90 -12.68
C THR A 103 -18.39 7.74 -11.71
N THR A 104 -17.82 6.56 -11.96
CA THR A 104 -17.97 5.35 -11.15
C THR A 104 -16.68 4.53 -11.13
N GLY A 105 -16.57 3.58 -10.21
CA GLY A 105 -15.42 2.68 -10.07
C GLY A 105 -14.18 3.35 -9.46
N GLU A 106 -13.05 2.63 -9.47
CA GLU A 106 -11.82 3.07 -8.78
C GLU A 106 -11.19 4.33 -9.37
N TYR A 107 -11.50 4.69 -10.62
CA TYR A 107 -10.97 5.92 -11.24
C TYR A 107 -11.80 7.16 -10.93
N ALA A 108 -12.99 7.02 -10.32
CA ALA A 108 -13.86 8.15 -10.01
C ALA A 108 -13.18 9.12 -9.04
N CYS A 109 -13.20 10.42 -9.37
CA CYS A 109 -12.60 11.47 -8.54
C CYS A 109 -13.64 12.22 -7.68
N LYS A 110 -14.93 11.90 -7.86
CA LYS A 110 -16.06 12.50 -7.17
C LYS A 110 -16.98 11.41 -6.65
N TYR A 111 -17.12 11.31 -5.33
CA TYR A 111 -17.95 10.31 -4.67
C TYR A 111 -18.23 10.70 -3.22
N THR A 112 -19.19 10.01 -2.61
CA THR A 112 -19.44 10.10 -1.17
C THR A 112 -19.00 8.80 -0.51
N VAL A 113 -18.27 8.90 0.60
CA VAL A 113 -17.92 7.74 1.43
C VAL A 113 -18.83 7.75 2.64
N GLU A 114 -19.72 6.77 2.71
CA GLU A 114 -20.68 6.63 3.81
C GLU A 114 -19.98 6.23 5.11
N PRO A 115 -20.54 6.56 6.29
CA PRO A 115 -19.98 6.17 7.58
C PRO A 115 -19.74 4.66 7.68
N GLY A 116 -18.59 4.25 8.23
CA GLY A 116 -18.20 2.85 8.36
C GLY A 116 -17.77 2.17 7.07
N SER A 117 -17.71 2.90 5.96
CA SER A 117 -17.31 2.36 4.65
C SER A 117 -15.88 2.76 4.27
N THR A 118 -15.31 2.00 3.35
CA THR A 118 -14.03 2.29 2.72
C THR A 118 -14.21 2.43 1.22
N HIS A 119 -13.61 3.45 0.63
CA HIS A 119 -13.54 3.63 -0.81
C HIS A 119 -12.09 3.52 -1.29
N LEU A 120 -11.85 2.69 -2.31
CA LEU A 120 -10.56 2.58 -2.97
C LEU A 120 -10.57 3.41 -4.25
N GLN A 121 -9.59 4.28 -4.40
CA GLN A 121 -9.41 5.12 -5.59
C GLN A 121 -8.02 4.89 -6.20
N LEU A 122 -7.95 4.83 -7.52
CA LEU A 122 -6.73 4.97 -8.30
C LEU A 122 -6.53 6.45 -8.65
N VAL A 123 -5.53 7.07 -8.02
CA VAL A 123 -5.10 8.43 -8.36
C VAL A 123 -4.05 8.37 -9.47
N CYS A 124 -4.23 9.19 -10.51
CA CYS A 124 -3.45 9.11 -11.74
C CYS A 124 -2.52 10.32 -11.92
N PHE A 125 -1.31 10.09 -12.43
CA PHE A 125 -0.25 11.10 -12.55
C PHE A 125 0.35 11.09 -13.96
N GLU A 126 0.59 12.27 -14.52
CA GLU A 126 1.32 12.42 -15.80
C GLU A 126 2.76 11.92 -15.68
N LYS A 127 3.36 12.08 -14.50
CA LYS A 127 4.73 11.65 -14.22
C LYS A 127 4.76 10.13 -14.12
N ILE A 128 5.75 9.53 -14.78
CA ILE A 128 6.10 8.12 -14.60
C ILE A 128 7.07 8.00 -13.42
N PHE A 129 6.72 7.14 -12.47
CA PHE A 129 7.49 6.85 -11.27
C PHE A 129 7.19 5.42 -10.78
N THR A 130 7.98 4.95 -9.84
CA THR A 130 7.78 3.70 -9.10
C THR A 130 7.56 3.98 -7.61
N GLY A 131 6.99 3.03 -6.87
CA GLY A 131 6.77 3.18 -5.43
C GLY A 131 8.04 3.50 -4.64
N THR A 132 9.20 2.99 -5.07
CA THR A 132 10.49 3.24 -4.41
C THR A 132 11.03 4.64 -4.59
N ASP A 133 10.51 5.41 -5.56
CA ASP A 133 10.93 6.78 -5.83
C ASP A 133 10.27 7.79 -4.89
N VAL A 134 9.16 7.41 -4.25
CA VAL A 134 8.36 8.27 -3.39
C VAL A 134 9.12 8.60 -2.10
N GLU A 135 9.24 9.89 -1.79
CA GLU A 135 9.78 10.38 -0.52
C GLU A 135 8.66 10.82 0.43
N LYS A 136 7.71 11.62 -0.05
CA LYS A 136 6.64 12.21 0.77
C LYS A 136 5.33 12.33 -0.03
N ILE A 137 4.21 12.26 0.69
CA ILE A 137 2.86 12.43 0.13
C ILE A 137 2.09 13.45 0.97
N TRP A 138 1.31 14.32 0.31
CA TRP A 138 0.36 15.23 0.96
C TRP A 138 -1.01 15.13 0.33
N LEU A 139 -2.04 15.29 1.16
CA LEU A 139 -3.41 15.57 0.72
C LEU A 139 -3.64 17.08 0.71
N SER A 140 -4.22 17.58 -0.37
CA SER A 140 -4.62 18.98 -0.50
C SER A 140 -6.12 19.08 -0.81
N PHE A 141 -6.84 19.73 0.12
CA PHE A 141 -8.28 20.03 -0.04
C PHE A 141 -8.52 21.29 -0.88
N SER A 142 -7.52 22.14 -0.99
CA SER A 142 -7.50 23.38 -1.78
C SER A 142 -6.05 23.83 -1.95
N ASP A 143 -5.81 24.84 -2.80
CA ASP A 143 -4.48 25.40 -3.04
C ASP A 143 -3.82 26.03 -1.79
N SER A 144 -4.53 26.09 -0.65
CA SER A 144 -4.04 26.68 0.62
C SER A 144 -3.89 25.69 1.77
N GLN A 145 -4.39 24.46 1.64
CA GLN A 145 -4.36 23.47 2.71
C GLN A 145 -3.65 22.21 2.25
N PHE A 146 -2.45 22.00 2.78
CA PHE A 146 -1.60 20.83 2.51
C PHE A 146 -1.36 20.08 3.79
N LEU A 147 -1.77 18.82 3.83
CA LEU A 147 -1.65 18.00 5.01
C LEU A 147 -0.74 16.82 4.71
N PRO A 148 0.39 16.68 5.41
CA PRO A 148 1.32 15.59 5.19
C PRO A 148 0.70 14.27 5.61
N LEU A 149 0.90 13.23 4.80
CA LEU A 149 0.64 11.86 5.20
C LEU A 149 1.94 11.31 5.81
N ILE A 150 1.82 10.65 6.96
CA ILE A 150 2.96 10.13 7.72
C ILE A 150 3.30 8.73 7.22
N ILE A 151 4.59 8.43 7.08
CA ILE A 151 5.06 7.11 6.65
C ILE A 151 4.87 6.10 7.78
N TYR A 152 4.21 4.99 7.45
CA TYR A 152 4.12 3.80 8.28
C TYR A 152 4.81 2.63 7.58
N LYS A 153 5.51 1.82 8.37
CA LYS A 153 6.21 0.62 7.91
C LYS A 153 5.66 -0.55 8.68
N ASP A 154 4.85 -1.37 8.04
CA ASP A 154 4.42 -2.62 8.66
C ASP A 154 5.51 -3.66 8.47
N GLU A 155 6.05 -4.17 9.58
CA GLU A 155 6.87 -5.37 9.56
C GLU A 155 5.96 -6.57 9.34
N VAL A 156 5.87 -7.06 8.11
CA VAL A 156 5.19 -8.32 7.83
C VAL A 156 6.07 -9.44 8.41
N LYS A 157 5.67 -9.98 9.57
CA LYS A 157 6.27 -11.22 10.08
C LYS A 157 5.94 -12.34 9.09
N PRO A 158 6.94 -13.13 8.64
CA PRO A 158 6.66 -14.26 7.76
C PRO A 158 5.68 -15.21 8.45
N GLU A 159 4.59 -15.50 7.75
CA GLU A 159 3.60 -16.48 8.16
C GLU A 159 4.31 -17.83 8.36
N GLN A 160 4.26 -18.37 9.58
CA GLN A 160 4.78 -19.71 9.83
C GLN A 160 3.94 -20.69 9.02
N ASP A 161 4.55 -21.31 8.03
CA ASP A 161 4.02 -22.43 7.25
C ASP A 161 3.41 -23.48 8.21
N VAL A 162 2.08 -23.52 8.31
CA VAL A 162 1.34 -24.57 9.03
C VAL A 162 1.31 -25.80 8.14
N THR A 163 2.48 -26.36 7.82
CA THR A 163 2.63 -27.72 7.32
C THR A 163 2.91 -28.65 8.49
N SER A 164 1.86 -29.08 9.18
CA SER A 164 1.79 -30.43 9.75
C SER A 164 0.35 -30.79 10.09
N GLY A 165 -0.44 -31.09 9.04
CA GLY A 165 -1.65 -31.89 9.17
C GLY A 165 -1.27 -33.28 9.68
N SER A 166 -1.20 -33.46 11.00
CA SER A 166 -1.22 -34.77 11.62
C SER A 166 -2.67 -35.17 11.91
N THR A 167 -3.00 -36.36 11.43
CA THR A 167 -4.29 -37.06 11.40
C THR A 167 -5.11 -36.94 12.69
N PRO A 168 -6.45 -36.79 12.63
CA PRO A 168 -7.29 -36.72 13.83
C PRO A 168 -7.37 -38.11 14.50
N SER A 169 -6.69 -38.27 15.62
CA SER A 169 -6.87 -39.43 16.50
C SER A 169 -8.16 -39.27 17.32
N LYS A 170 -9.16 -40.08 16.99
CA LYS A 170 -10.39 -40.25 17.78
C LYS A 170 -10.04 -40.68 19.20
N LYS A 171 -10.44 -39.91 20.22
CA LYS A 171 -10.58 -40.41 21.60
C LYS A 171 -12.07 -40.63 21.92
N PRO A 172 -12.42 -41.74 22.59
CA PRO A 172 -13.80 -42.12 22.82
C PRO A 172 -14.43 -41.34 23.98
N LEU A 173 -15.74 -41.05 23.84
CA LEU A 173 -16.62 -40.63 24.92
C LEU A 173 -16.56 -41.63 26.08
N LYS A 174 -16.41 -41.13 27.31
CA LYS A 174 -16.85 -41.83 28.52
C LYS A 174 -18.01 -41.07 29.15
N LYS A 175 -19.06 -41.83 29.43
CA LYS A 175 -20.22 -41.47 30.27
C LYS A 175 -19.78 -41.17 31.70
#